data_AF-A0A840I0I2-F1
#
_entry.id   AF-A0A840I0I2-F1
#
_cell.length_a   1.000
_cell.length_b   1.000
_cell.length_c   1.000
_cell.angle_alpha   90.00
_cell.angle_beta   90.00
_cell.angle_gamma   90.00
#
_symmetry.space_group_name_H-M   'P 1'
#
loop_
_entity.id
_entity.type
_entity.pdbx_description
1 polymer ?
#
loop_
_entity_poly.entity_id
_entity_poly.type
_entity_poly.pdbx_seq_one_letter_code
_entity_poly.pdbx_strand_id
1 'polypeptide(L)'
;MMRKILGVMLAGAAYSGAALADDDGFELLSATLEGTPVMVFVDGRGTAVAVEVTDRGAQVLTGLAAGALLSDLREAEALPTFRASRASYTDAEAMIETLAGLSELQRSKLRTALALA
;
A
#
# COMPACT_ATOMS: atom_id res chain seq x y z
N MET A 1 4.88 9.87 -31.90
CA MET A 1 3.52 9.64 -31.40
C MET A 1 3.31 8.14 -31.25
N MET A 2 3.12 7.64 -30.01
CA MET A 2 2.28 6.49 -29.62
C MET A 2 2.77 5.94 -28.27
N ARG A 3 2.13 6.41 -27.19
CA ARG A 3 2.18 5.79 -25.87
C ARG A 3 1.27 4.56 -25.90
N LYS A 4 1.83 3.37 -25.77
CA LYS A 4 1.04 2.16 -25.50
C LYS A 4 0.90 2.02 -23.99
N ILE A 5 -0.28 2.36 -23.50
CA ILE A 5 -0.75 2.12 -22.14
C ILE A 5 -0.97 0.61 -22.05
N LEU A 6 -0.11 -0.09 -21.32
CA LEU A 6 -0.33 -1.48 -20.96
C LEU A 6 -1.12 -1.48 -19.64
N GLY A 7 -2.42 -1.62 -19.76
CA GLY A 7 -3.33 -1.77 -18.63
C GLY A 7 -3.03 -3.07 -17.90
N VAL A 8 -2.69 -2.97 -16.62
CA VAL A 8 -2.68 -4.11 -15.71
C VAL A 8 -4.12 -4.33 -15.24
N MET A 9 -4.80 -5.30 -15.86
CA MET A 9 -5.96 -5.95 -15.27
C MET A 9 -5.46 -6.79 -14.09
N LEU A 10 -5.60 -6.29 -12.86
CA LEU A 10 -5.60 -7.15 -11.68
C LEU A 10 -6.98 -7.79 -11.59
N ALA A 11 -7.05 -9.06 -12.01
CA ALA A 11 -8.20 -9.90 -11.78
C ALA A 11 -8.45 -10.00 -10.27
N GLY A 12 -9.63 -9.56 -9.82
CA GLY A 12 -10.04 -9.63 -8.43
C GLY A 12 -10.12 -11.08 -7.96
N ALA A 13 -9.19 -11.48 -7.11
CA ALA A 13 -9.37 -12.64 -6.26
C ALA A 13 -10.15 -12.19 -5.01
N ALA A 14 -11.48 -12.28 -5.08
CA ALA A 14 -12.34 -12.13 -3.92
C ALA A 14 -12.24 -13.42 -3.07
N TYR A 15 -11.28 -13.46 -2.15
CA TYR A 15 -11.27 -14.47 -1.09
C TYR A 15 -12.13 -13.96 0.07
N SER A 16 -13.40 -14.39 0.09
CA SER A 16 -14.24 -14.32 1.29
C SER A 16 -13.75 -15.40 2.27
N GLY A 17 -12.85 -15.00 3.18
CA GLY A 17 -12.43 -15.80 4.32
C GLY A 17 -12.95 -15.16 5.60
N ALA A 18 -14.02 -15.72 6.16
CA ALA A 18 -14.50 -15.37 7.49
C ALA A 18 -13.47 -15.80 8.54
N ALA A 19 -12.74 -14.84 9.09
CA ALA A 19 -12.07 -14.96 10.38
C ALA A 19 -12.38 -13.69 11.17
N LEU A 20 -13.43 -13.77 12.00
CA LEU A 20 -13.58 -12.88 13.15
C LEU A 20 -12.54 -13.33 14.18
N ALA A 21 -11.34 -12.76 14.07
CA ALA A 21 -10.36 -12.73 15.14
C ALA A 21 -10.06 -11.25 15.42
N ASP A 22 -9.68 -10.95 16.65
CA ASP A 22 -9.18 -9.67 17.18
C ASP A 22 -7.95 -9.12 16.43
N ASP A 23 -7.99 -9.04 15.10
CA ASP A 23 -6.83 -8.68 14.28
C ASP A 23 -6.70 -7.16 14.25
N ASP A 24 -5.61 -6.66 14.85
CA ASP A 24 -4.93 -5.41 14.52
C ASP A 24 -4.54 -5.41 13.02
N GLY A 25 -5.54 -5.45 12.13
CA GLY A 25 -5.36 -5.46 10.69
C GLY A 25 -5.01 -4.08 10.15
N PHE A 26 -4.48 -4.04 8.93
CA PHE A 26 -4.15 -2.80 8.26
C PHE A 26 -5.30 -2.32 7.39
N GLU A 27 -5.58 -1.02 7.44
CA GLU A 27 -6.21 -0.33 6.34
C GLU A 27 -5.17 -0.03 5.28
N LEU A 28 -5.38 -0.60 4.09
CA LEU A 28 -4.56 -0.35 2.92
C LEU A 28 -5.22 0.72 2.06
N LEU A 29 -4.51 1.81 1.86
CA LEU A 29 -4.90 2.89 0.97
C LEU A 29 -3.97 2.90 -0.23
N SER A 30 -4.50 3.12 -1.42
CA SER A 30 -3.68 3.28 -2.61
C SER A 30 -4.32 4.26 -3.58
N ALA A 31 -3.48 5.06 -4.22
CA ALA A 31 -3.88 5.93 -5.31
C ALA A 31 -2.69 6.24 -6.22
N THR A 32 -2.95 7.01 -7.27
CA THR A 32 -1.90 7.65 -8.06
C THR A 32 -1.91 9.14 -7.74
N LEU A 33 -0.89 9.60 -7.02
CA LEU A 33 -0.69 11.01 -6.66
C LEU A 33 0.31 11.62 -7.63
N GLU A 34 -0.08 12.67 -8.35
CA GLU A 34 0.77 13.37 -9.33
C GLU A 34 1.43 12.46 -10.40
N GLY A 35 0.83 11.31 -10.69
CA GLY A 35 1.37 10.30 -11.61
C GLY A 35 2.22 9.21 -10.95
N THR A 36 2.45 9.31 -9.64
CA THR A 36 3.19 8.32 -8.84
C THR A 36 2.22 7.39 -8.11
N PRO A 37 2.29 6.06 -8.31
CA PRO A 37 1.57 5.09 -7.50
C PRO A 37 2.07 5.13 -6.05
N VAL A 38 1.13 5.33 -5.12
CA VAL A 38 1.38 5.33 -3.68
C VAL A 38 0.48 4.29 -3.02
N MET A 39 1.04 3.56 -2.07
CA MET A 39 0.34 2.62 -1.21
C MET A 39 0.68 2.93 0.25
N VAL A 40 -0.32 2.95 1.13
CA VAL A 40 -0.14 3.23 2.56
C VAL A 40 -0.85 2.17 3.38
N PHE A 41 -0.12 1.57 4.30
CA PHE A 41 -0.63 0.65 5.31
C PHE A 41 -0.84 1.45 6.60
N VAL A 42 -2.04 1.38 7.17
CA VAL A 42 -2.40 2.07 8.41
C VAL A 42 -2.86 1.04 9.43
N ASP A 43 -2.22 0.96 10.58
CA ASP A 43 -2.62 0.05 11.66
C ASP A 43 -3.90 0.53 12.39
N GLY A 44 -4.38 -0.24 13.37
CA GLY A 44 -5.51 0.14 14.23
C GLY A 44 -5.26 1.35 15.15
N ARG A 45 -4.01 1.81 15.26
CA ARG A 45 -3.59 2.96 16.09
C ARG A 45 -3.37 4.24 15.25
N GLY A 46 -3.47 4.16 13.93
CA GLY A 46 -3.21 5.25 12.99
C GLY A 46 -1.74 5.40 12.57
N THR A 47 -0.86 4.46 12.90
CA THR A 47 0.52 4.45 12.41
C THR A 47 0.52 4.11 10.93
N ALA A 48 1.18 4.93 10.12
CA ALA A 48 1.27 4.76 8.68
C ALA A 48 2.65 4.28 8.23
N VAL A 49 2.66 3.33 7.31
CA VAL A 49 3.83 2.95 6.51
C VAL A 49 3.48 3.10 5.04
N ALA A 50 4.23 3.91 4.31
CA ALA A 50 3.95 4.22 2.92
C ALA A 50 4.98 3.61 1.97
N VAL A 51 4.53 3.26 0.78
CA VAL A 51 5.34 2.77 -0.33
C VAL A 51 5.03 3.64 -1.54
N GLU A 52 6.05 4.30 -2.05
CA GLU A 52 5.97 5.12 -3.26
C GLU A 52 6.72 4.41 -4.39
N VAL A 53 6.08 4.21 -5.53
CA VAL A 53 6.69 3.50 -6.66
C VAL A 53 7.04 4.50 -7.76
N THR A 54 8.33 4.72 -7.98
CA THR A 54 8.82 5.67 -8.99
C THR A 54 9.57 4.94 -10.11
N ASP A 55 9.93 5.67 -11.17
CA ASP A 55 10.82 5.18 -12.23
C ASP A 55 12.21 4.74 -11.70
N ARG A 56 12.60 5.22 -10.51
CA ARG A 56 13.86 4.84 -9.84
C ARG A 56 13.72 3.59 -8.96
N GLY A 57 12.51 3.05 -8.86
CA GLY A 57 12.15 1.94 -7.97
C GLY A 57 11.18 2.37 -6.88
N ALA A 58 10.83 1.40 -6.04
CA ALA A 58 9.94 1.62 -4.91
C ALA A 58 10.72 2.12 -3.68
N GLN A 59 10.12 3.03 -2.91
CA GLN A 59 10.67 3.60 -1.69
C GLN A 59 9.72 3.37 -0.53
N VAL A 60 10.26 2.90 0.60
CA VAL A 60 9.51 2.73 1.85
C VAL A 60 9.70 3.98 2.70
N LEU A 61 8.60 4.55 3.15
CA LEU A 61 8.51 5.76 3.95
C LEU A 61 7.80 5.43 5.28
N THR A 62 8.27 6.00 6.37
CA THR A 62 7.72 5.79 7.71
C THR A 62 7.66 7.11 8.49
N GLY A 63 6.94 7.12 9.61
CA GLY A 63 6.83 8.30 10.48
C GLY A 63 6.14 9.47 9.78
N LEU A 64 6.67 10.68 9.93
CA LEU A 64 6.05 11.90 9.39
C LEU A 64 5.84 11.88 7.87
N ALA A 65 6.78 11.28 7.11
CA ALA A 65 6.65 11.20 5.66
C ALA A 65 5.48 10.31 5.24
N ALA A 66 5.29 9.18 5.92
CA ALA A 66 4.13 8.32 5.69
C ALA A 66 2.82 8.97 6.16
N GLY A 67 2.85 9.72 7.25
CA GLY A 67 1.69 10.47 7.74
C GLY A 67 1.24 11.60 6.80
N ALA A 68 2.18 12.28 6.13
CA ALA A 68 1.86 13.26 5.10
C ALA A 68 1.16 12.60 3.91
N LEU A 69 1.71 11.51 3.39
CA LEU A 69 1.09 10.77 2.29
C LEU A 69 -0.27 10.17 2.66
N LEU A 70 -0.45 9.71 3.89
CA LEU A 70 -1.75 9.29 4.40
C LEU A 70 -2.76 10.45 4.34
N SER A 71 -2.36 11.65 4.76
CA SER A 71 -3.22 12.83 4.72
C SER A 71 -3.61 13.18 3.29
N ASP A 72 -2.63 13.23 2.37
CA ASP A 72 -2.87 13.48 0.95
C ASP A 72 -3.80 12.43 0.33
N LEU A 73 -3.66 11.15 0.69
CA LEU A 73 -4.54 10.08 0.23
C LEU A 73 -5.97 10.21 0.74
N ARG A 74 -6.15 10.66 2.00
CA ARG A 74 -7.49 10.91 2.55
C ARG A 74 -8.18 12.08 1.86
N GLU A 75 -7.43 13.13 1.52
CA GLU A 75 -7.96 14.23 0.70
C GLU A 75 -8.29 13.77 -0.72
N ALA A 76 -7.51 12.83 -1.26
CA ALA A 76 -7.69 12.22 -2.56
C ALA A 76 -8.77 11.11 -2.61
N GLU A 77 -9.50 10.84 -1.53
CA GLU A 77 -10.52 9.77 -1.47
C GLU A 77 -11.60 9.92 -2.56
N ALA A 78 -11.90 11.16 -2.96
CA ALA A 78 -12.84 11.46 -4.03
C ALA A 78 -12.29 11.17 -5.45
N LEU A 79 -11.00 10.86 -5.61
CA LEU A 79 -10.41 10.60 -6.91
C LEU A 79 -10.78 9.21 -7.44
N PRO A 80 -11.02 9.04 -8.75
CA PRO A 80 -11.33 7.75 -9.36
C PRO A 80 -10.22 6.70 -9.21
N THR A 81 -9.00 7.12 -8.90
CA THR A 81 -7.82 6.27 -8.71
C THR A 81 -7.67 5.78 -7.27
N PHE A 82 -8.40 6.36 -6.32
CA PHE A 82 -8.32 5.97 -4.91
C PHE A 82 -8.97 4.61 -4.67
N ARG A 83 -8.27 3.76 -3.92
CA ARG A 83 -8.75 2.45 -3.48
C ARG A 83 -8.39 2.28 -2.02
N ALA A 84 -9.38 1.89 -1.23
CA ALA A 84 -9.20 1.47 0.16
C ALA A 84 -9.62 0.00 0.29
N SER A 85 -8.85 -0.77 1.03
CA SER A 85 -9.17 -2.16 1.39
C SER A 85 -8.66 -2.47 2.79
N ARG A 86 -9.31 -3.38 3.49
CA ARG A 86 -8.79 -3.92 4.75
C ARG A 86 -7.98 -5.18 4.46
N ALA A 87 -6.82 -5.31 5.09
CA ALA A 87 -5.94 -6.47 4.99
C ALA A 87 -5.57 -6.95 6.40
N SER A 88 -5.51 -8.27 6.62
CA SER A 88 -4.86 -8.79 7.82
C SER A 88 -3.35 -8.53 7.76
N TYR A 89 -2.65 -8.67 8.89
CA TYR A 89 -1.18 -8.59 8.91
C TYR A 89 -0.55 -9.60 7.92
N THR A 90 -1.08 -10.83 7.89
CA THR A 90 -0.65 -11.88 6.96
C THR A 90 -0.89 -11.50 5.50
N ASP A 91 -2.04 -10.90 5.19
CA ASP A 91 -2.34 -10.45 3.83
C ASP A 91 -1.43 -9.30 3.40
N ALA A 92 -1.16 -8.35 4.30
CA ALA A 92 -0.24 -7.25 4.06
C ALA A 92 1.17 -7.77 3.75
N GLU A 93 1.68 -8.74 4.54
CA GLU A 93 2.96 -9.38 4.26
C GLU A 93 2.98 -10.11 2.91
N ALA A 94 1.92 -10.85 2.59
CA ALA A 94 1.80 -11.52 1.30
C ALA A 94 1.80 -10.50 0.14
N MET A 95 1.12 -9.37 0.29
CA MET A 95 1.12 -8.30 -0.72
C MET A 95 2.51 -7.73 -0.97
N ILE A 96 3.31 -7.51 0.08
CA ILE A 96 4.70 -7.01 -0.05
C ILE A 96 5.54 -7.91 -0.97
N GLU A 97 5.35 -9.23 -0.88
CA GLU A 97 6.08 -10.17 -1.75
C GLU A 97 5.67 -10.09 -3.21
N THR A 98 4.45 -9.62 -3.48
CA THR A 98 3.94 -9.44 -4.85
C THR A 98 4.28 -8.06 -5.45
N LEU A 99 4.74 -7.11 -4.63
CA LEU A 99 5.12 -5.77 -5.10
C LEU A 99 6.38 -5.84 -5.96
N ALA A 100 6.17 -5.79 -7.28
CA ALA A 100 7.24 -5.67 -8.26
C ALA A 100 7.99 -4.35 -8.05
N GLY A 101 9.33 -4.39 -8.13
CA GLY A 101 10.18 -3.20 -7.99
C GLY A 101 10.73 -2.94 -6.58
N LEU A 102 10.34 -3.72 -5.56
CA LEU A 102 11.03 -3.74 -4.26
C LEU A 102 12.19 -4.72 -4.29
N SER A 103 13.38 -4.25 -3.89
CA SER A 103 14.52 -5.10 -3.55
C SER A 103 14.27 -5.90 -2.27
N GLU A 104 15.00 -7.01 -2.05
CA GLU A 104 14.88 -7.82 -0.83
C GLU A 104 15.09 -6.99 0.45
N LEU A 105 16.05 -6.06 0.43
CA LEU A 105 16.29 -5.16 1.56
C LEU A 105 15.08 -4.25 1.83
N GLN A 106 14.41 -3.76 0.78
CA GLN A 106 13.23 -2.91 0.94
C GLN A 106 12.03 -3.70 1.44
N ARG A 107 11.82 -4.93 0.96
CA ARG A 107 10.79 -5.83 1.50
C ARG A 107 11.03 -6.13 2.98
N SER A 108 12.28 -6.43 3.34
CA SER A 108 12.68 -6.66 4.73
C SER A 108 12.38 -5.46 5.61
N LYS A 109 12.76 -4.24 5.19
CA LYS A 109 12.43 -2.99 5.89
C LYS A 109 10.93 -2.76 6.03
N LEU A 110 10.15 -3.04 4.98
CA LEU A 110 8.71 -2.87 4.99
C LEU A 110 8.04 -3.83 5.97
N ARG A 111 8.46 -5.10 5.99
CA ARG A 111 8.02 -6.08 6.99
C ARG A 111 8.37 -5.65 8.42
N THR A 112 9.60 -5.21 8.65
CA THR A 112 10.01 -4.69 9.97
C THR A 112 9.18 -3.47 10.37
N ALA A 113 8.88 -2.56 9.46
CA ALA A 113 8.07 -1.38 9.74
C ALA A 113 6.62 -1.75 10.09
N LEU A 114 6.01 -2.70 9.39
CA LEU A 114 4.67 -3.19 9.71
C LEU A 114 4.62 -3.94 11.04
N ALA A 115 5.66 -4.70 11.38
CA ALA A 115 5.75 -5.39 12.67
C ALA A 115 5.90 -4.43 13.87
N LEU A 116 6.24 -3.16 13.63
CA LEU A 116 6.46 -2.13 14.66
C LEU A 116 5.32 -1.10 14.75
N ALA A 117 4.37 -1.14 13.82
CA ALA A 117 3.14 -0.34 13.86
C ALA A 117 2.15 -1.01 14.83
#